data_AF-A4EUI8-F1
#
_entry.id   AF-A4EUI8-F1
#
_cell.length_a   1.000
_cell.length_b   1.000
_cell.length_c   1.000
_cell.angle_alpha   90.00
_cell.angle_beta   90.00
_cell.angle_gamma   90.00
#
_symmetry.space_group_name_H-M   'P 1'
#
loop_
_entity.id
_entity.type
_entity.pdbx_description
1 polymer ?
#
loop_
_entity_poly.entity_id
_entity_poly.type
_entity_poly.pdbx_seq_one_letter_code
_entity_poly.pdbx_strand_id
1 'polypeptide(L)' 'MTLETLTAFFGWLTILNLAVLALSTFAVLLFRDGLASLHAKLFDLDEGWIKQSYYTYLAGYKILTLVTAALPYLALKLI' A
#
# COMPACT_ATOMS: atom_id res chain seq x y z
N MET A 1 16.84 -21.31 7.17
CA MET A 1 15.54 -20.84 7.71
C MET A 1 14.60 -22.01 7.83
N THR A 2 13.78 -22.09 8.87
CA THR A 2 12.70 -23.10 8.96
C THR A 2 11.45 -22.60 8.24
N LEU A 3 10.55 -23.52 7.88
CA LEU A 3 9.24 -23.18 7.30
C LEU A 3 8.45 -22.25 8.23
N GLU A 4 8.53 -22.48 9.54
CA GLU A 4 7.91 -21.64 10.56
C GLU A 4 8.46 -20.20 10.54
N THR A 5 9.79 -20.01 10.54
CA THR A 5 10.40 -18.67 10.48
C THR A 5 10.02 -17.95 9.19
N LEU A 6 10.00 -18.64 8.05
CA LEU A 6 9.63 -18.06 6.76
C LEU A 6 8.14 -17.67 6.73
N THR A 7 7.27 -18.51 7.29
CA THR A 7 5.83 -18.24 7.40
C THR A 7 5.57 -17.02 8.30
N ALA A 8 6.25 -16.93 9.43
CA ALA A 8 6.15 -15.78 10.33
C ALA A 8 6.63 -14.48 9.65
N PHE A 9 7.74 -14.55 8.91
CA PHE A 9 8.26 -13.40 8.17
C PHE A 9 7.25 -12.88 7.14
N PHE A 10 6.73 -13.73 6.26
CA PHE A 10 5.74 -13.33 5.27
C PHE A 10 4.39 -12.92 5.90
N GLY A 11 4.03 -13.49 7.05
CA GLY A 11 2.88 -13.06 7.83
C GLY A 11 2.98 -11.61 8.30
N TRP A 12 4.09 -11.25 8.94
CA TRP A 12 4.35 -9.87 9.36
C TRP A 12 4.49 -8.92 8.17
N LEU A 13 5.17 -9.35 7.10
CA LEU A 13 5.29 -8.57 5.87
C LEU A 13 3.91 -8.25 5.28
N THR A 14 2.99 -9.21 5.29
CA THR A 14 1.60 -9.04 4.83
C THR A 14 0.84 -8.05 5.71
N ILE A 15 0.87 -8.23 7.03
CA ILE A 15 0.16 -7.35 7.98
C ILE A 15 0.62 -5.90 7.82
N LEU A 16 1.94 -5.67 7.78
CA LEU A 16 2.50 -4.33 7.69
C LEU A 16 2.13 -3.65 6.36
N ASN A 17 2.24 -4.34 5.23
CA ASN A 17 1.88 -3.76 3.93
C ASN A 17 0.37 -3.48 3.83
N LEU A 18 -0.48 -4.38 4.35
CA LEU A 18 -1.93 -4.15 4.39
C LEU A 18 -2.30 -2.98 5.31
N ALA A 19 -1.62 -2.82 6.45
CA ALA A 19 -1.82 -1.69 7.35
C ALA A 19 -1.46 -0.36 6.67
N VAL A 20 -0.31 -0.28 6.00
CA VAL A 20 0.08 0.92 5.22
C VAL A 20 -0.92 1.18 4.11
N LEU A 21 -1.31 0.16 3.34
CA LEU A 21 -2.30 0.33 2.26
C LEU A 21 -3.64 0.84 2.79
N ALA A 22 -4.11 0.31 3.91
CA ALA A 22 -5.35 0.74 4.56
C ALA A 22 -5.24 2.20 5.03
N LEU A 23 -4.17 2.54 5.75
CA LEU A 23 -3.93 3.91 6.22
C LEU A 23 -3.85 4.90 5.05
N SER A 24 -3.10 4.60 4.00
CA SER A 24 -3.03 5.42 2.79
C SER A 24 -4.39 5.57 2.12
N THR A 25 -5.17 4.48 2.04
CA THR A 25 -6.52 4.51 1.46
C THR A 25 -7.44 5.42 2.26
N PHE A 26 -7.47 5.28 3.59
CA PHE A 26 -8.29 6.13 4.45
C PHE A 26 -7.84 7.59 4.43
N ALA A 27 -6.53 7.84 4.42
CA ALA A 27 -5.99 9.19 4.30
C ALA A 27 -6.46 9.88 3.01
N VAL A 28 -6.39 9.17 1.88
CA VAL A 28 -6.85 9.70 0.59
C VAL A 28 -8.38 9.86 0.58
N LEU A 29 -9.16 8.91 1.11
CA LEU A 29 -10.63 9.02 1.11
C LEU A 29 -11.15 10.17 1.98
N LEU A 30 -10.54 10.39 3.15
CA LEU A 30 -10.99 11.39 4.12
C LEU A 30 -10.43 12.79 3.86
N PHE A 31 -9.21 12.88 3.32
CA PHE A 31 -8.46 14.14 3.22
C PHE A 31 -8.00 14.46 1.79
N ARG A 32 -8.63 13.86 0.76
CA ARG A 32 -8.21 13.95 -0.65
C ARG A 32 -7.83 15.37 -1.09
N ASP A 33 -8.74 16.32 -0.93
CA ASP A 33 -8.57 17.67 -1.47
C ASP A 33 -7.49 18.45 -0.71
N GLY A 34 -7.44 18.31 0.62
CA GLY A 34 -6.42 18.95 1.45
C GLY A 34 -5.02 18.42 1.16
N LEU A 35 -4.87 17.10 1.07
CA LEU A 35 -3.60 16.45 0.71
C LEU A 35 -3.18 16.80 -0.72
N ALA A 36 -4.13 16.83 -1.66
CA ALA A 36 -3.85 17.15 -3.05
C ALA A 36 -3.34 18.59 -3.19
N SER A 37 -4.01 19.57 -2.56
CA SER A 37 -3.55 20.97 -2.54
C SER A 37 -2.17 21.10 -1.87
N LEU A 38 -1.93 20.37 -0.77
CA LEU A 38 -0.63 20.39 -0.09
C LEU A 38 0.49 19.86 -1.00
N HIS A 39 0.32 18.68 -1.59
CA HIS A 39 1.33 18.08 -2.47
C HIS A 39 1.50 18.89 -3.77
N ALA A 40 0.41 19.41 -4.35
CA ALA A 40 0.46 20.30 -5.51
C ALA A 40 1.37 21.49 -5.26
N LYS A 41 1.22 22.17 -4.12
CA LYS A 41 2.06 23.31 -3.73
C LYS A 41 3.49 22.93 -3.41
N LEU A 42 3.70 21.80 -2.74
CA LEU A 42 5.04 21.34 -2.34
C LEU A 42 5.91 20.98 -3.55
N PHE A 43 5.30 20.47 -4.62
CA PHE A 43 6.01 19.97 -5.80
C PHE A 43 5.79 20.81 -7.06
N ASP A 44 5.03 21.91 -6.97
CA ASP A 44 4.64 22.76 -8.11
C ASP A 44 3.96 21.97 -9.24
N LEU A 45 2.91 21.23 -8.88
CA LEU A 45 2.16 20.33 -9.78
C LEU A 45 0.67 20.65 -9.81
N ASP A 46 0.01 20.24 -10.89
CA ASP A 46 -1.45 20.33 -11.03
C ASP A 46 -2.17 19.45 -9.99
N GLU A 47 -3.17 20.02 -9.32
CA GLU A 47 -3.92 19.31 -8.27
C GLU A 47 -4.73 18.13 -8.83
N GLY A 48 -5.26 18.26 -10.05
CA GLY A 48 -5.96 17.18 -10.74
C GLY A 48 -5.04 16.00 -11.03
N TRP A 49 -3.82 16.28 -11.47
CA TRP A 49 -2.76 15.28 -11.65
C TRP A 49 -2.41 14.59 -10.33
N ILE A 50 -2.25 15.33 -9.23
CA ILE A 50 -1.99 14.75 -7.90
C ILE A 50 -3.11 13.80 -7.47
N LYS A 51 -4.37 14.23 -7.65
CA LYS A 51 -5.55 13.40 -7.33
C LYS A 51 -5.60 12.12 -8.13
N GLN A 52 -5.23 12.16 -9.41
CA GLN A 52 -5.13 10.97 -10.25
C GLN A 52 -3.98 10.05 -9.80
N SER A 53 -2.83 10.64 -9.46
CA SER A 53 -1.64 9.91 -9.01
C SER A 53 -1.89 9.13 -7.71
N TYR A 54 -2.78 9.58 -6.82
CA TYR A 54 -3.18 8.80 -5.66
C TYR A 54 -3.85 7.47 -6.03
N TYR A 55 -4.71 7.46 -7.05
CA TYR A 55 -5.33 6.21 -7.51
C TYR A 55 -4.26 5.24 -8.05
N THR A 56 -3.36 5.74 -8.89
CA THR A 56 -2.24 4.95 -9.43
C THR A 56 -1.34 4.40 -8.32
N TYR A 57 -1.00 5.23 -7.33
CA TYR A 57 -0.23 4.83 -6.16
C TYR A 57 -0.92 3.73 -5.37
N LEU A 58 -2.20 3.89 -5.01
CA LEU A 58 -2.95 2.88 -4.25
C LEU A 58 -3.08 1.57 -5.04
N ALA A 59 -3.35 1.63 -6.34
CA ALA A 59 -3.42 0.46 -7.19
C ALA A 59 -2.07 -0.28 -7.28
N GLY A 60 -0.98 0.46 -7.52
CA GLY A 60 0.36 -0.10 -7.59
C GLY A 60 0.81 -0.71 -6.26
N TYR A 61 0.60 -0.01 -5.15
CA TYR A 61 0.95 -0.49 -3.82
C TYR A 61 0.13 -1.71 -3.41
N LYS A 62 -1.15 -1.78 -3.81
CA LYS A 62 -1.99 -2.96 -3.64
C LYS A 62 -1.44 -4.17 -4.40
N ILE A 63 -1.06 -4.00 -5.67
CA ILE A 63 -0.48 -5.10 -6.46
C ILE A 63 0.82 -5.59 -5.82
N LEU A 64 1.71 -4.68 -5.45
CA LEU A 64 2.97 -5.02 -4.77
C LEU A 64 2.70 -5.80 -3.49
N THR A 65 1.81 -5.30 -2.62
CA THR A 65 1.42 -5.97 -1.37
C THR A 65 0.92 -7.39 -1.62
N LEU A 66 0.06 -7.58 -2.64
CA LEU A 66 -0.50 -8.89 -2.94
C LEU A 66 0.57 -9.86 -3.46
N VAL A 67 1.40 -9.44 -4.41
CA VAL A 67 2.34 -10.31 -5.11
C VAL A 67 3.58 -10.62 -4.26
N THR A 68 4.10 -9.64 -3.51
CA THR A 68 5.37 -9.80 -2.77
C THR A 68 5.19 -10.21 -1.31
N ALA A 69 3.99 -10.07 -0.74
CA ALA A 69 3.73 -10.40 0.66
C ALA A 69 2.57 -11.39 0.84
N ALA A 70 1.35 -11.00 0.46
CA ALA A 70 0.15 -11.77 0.80
C ALA A 70 0.09 -13.14 0.12
N LEU A 71 0.33 -13.20 -1.21
CA LEU A 71 0.30 -14.47 -1.95
C LEU A 71 1.40 -15.44 -1.49
N PRO A 72 2.66 -15.02 -1.28
CA PRO A 72 3.68 -15.88 -0.66
C PRO A 72 3.30 -16.39 0.73
N TYR A 73 2.74 -15.53 1.59
CA TYR A 73 2.26 -15.96 2.91
C TYR A 73 1.17 -17.03 2.80
N LEU A 74 0.19 -16.81 1.93
CA LEU A 74 -0.88 -17.77 1.66
C LEU A 74 -0.32 -19.09 1.14
N ALA A 75 0.63 -19.06 0.20
CA ALA A 75 1.26 -20.26 -0.31
C ALA A 75 1.94 -21.06 0.81
N LEU A 76 2.65 -20.40 1.73
CA LEU A 76 3.29 -21.06 2.88
C LEU A 76 2.28 -21.67 3.86
N LYS A 77 1.10 -21.06 4.02
CA LYS A 77 0.02 -21.57 4.88
C LYS A 77 -0.74 -22.76 4.28
N LEU A 78 -0.61 -23.00 2.97
CA LEU A 78 -1.24 -24.11 2.25
C LEU A 78 -0.38 -25.37 2.20
N ILE A 79 0.91 -25.26 2.52
CA ILE A 79 1.87 -26.36 2.64
C ILE A 79 1.89 -26.85 4.09
#